data_AF-A0ABD0ZJM7-F1
#
_entry.id   AF-A0ABD0ZJM7-F1
#
_cell.length_a   1.000
_cell.length_b   1.000
_cell.length_c   1.000
_cell.angle_alpha   90.00
_cell.angle_beta   90.00
_cell.angle_gamma   90.00
#
_symmetry.space_group_name_H-M   'P 1'
#
loop_
_entity.id
_entity.type
_entity.pdbx_description
1 polymer ?
#
loop_
_entity_poly.entity_id
_entity_poly.type
_entity_poly.pdbx_seq_one_letter_code
_entity_poly.pdbx_strand_id
1 'polypeptide(L)'
;MEIWVTTKIEPNAVSWNSKVFLAANIKQLSGPHFRFASANFFIDEGKKVAVVFDKDKDRDCRTPNNKAYILGVDGSLKEVDLGECANRMHYPRMCSYVPSSVQLN
;
A
#
# COMPACT_ATOMS: atom_id res chain seq x y z
N MET A 1 -9.42 -1.35 7.04
CA MET A 1 -9.19 -0.94 5.65
C MET A 1 -9.96 -1.93 4.83
N GLU A 2 -10.79 -1.43 3.93
CA GLU A 2 -11.45 -2.27 2.95
C GLU A 2 -11.03 -1.76 1.57
N ILE A 3 -10.66 -2.70 0.70
CA ILE A 3 -10.39 -2.41 -0.70
C ILE A 3 -11.50 -3.04 -1.54
N TRP A 4 -12.13 -2.22 -2.35
CA TRP A 4 -13.19 -2.61 -3.27
C TRP A 4 -12.70 -2.40 -4.69
N VAL A 5 -12.95 -3.36 -5.57
CA VAL A 5 -12.60 -3.29 -6.99
C VAL A 5 -13.89 -3.19 -7.80
N THR A 6 -13.92 -2.24 -8.74
CA THR A 6 -14.96 -2.14 -9.75
C THR A 6 -14.40 -2.56 -11.10
N THR A 7 -15.13 -3.40 -11.82
CA THR A 7 -14.81 -3.77 -13.20
C THR A 7 -15.60 -2.95 -14.21
N LYS A 8 -16.56 -2.13 -13.75
CA LYS A 8 -17.47 -1.38 -14.62
C LYS A 8 -17.68 0.03 -14.10
N ILE A 9 -17.22 0.99 -14.91
CA ILE A 9 -17.41 2.42 -14.71
C ILE A 9 -18.12 2.95 -15.96
N GLU A 10 -19.29 3.54 -15.76
CA GLU A 10 -20.10 4.21 -16.78
C GLU A 10 -20.16 5.71 -16.44
N PRO A 11 -20.50 6.61 -17.39
CA PRO A 11 -20.51 8.06 -17.16
C PRO A 11 -21.30 8.51 -15.93
N ASN A 12 -22.38 7.79 -15.58
CA ASN A 12 -23.27 8.11 -14.46
C ASN A 12 -23.46 6.94 -13.48
N ALA A 13 -22.70 5.86 -13.59
CA ALA A 13 -22.88 4.68 -12.74
C ALA A 13 -21.56 3.93 -12.50
N VAL A 14 -21.37 3.42 -11.29
CA VAL A 14 -20.24 2.56 -10.93
C VAL A 14 -20.82 1.28 -10.33
N SER A 15 -20.39 0.12 -10.83
CA SER A 15 -20.79 -1.18 -10.28
C SER A 15 -19.63 -1.82 -9.55
N TRP A 16 -19.68 -1.78 -8.22
CA TRP A 16 -18.69 -2.45 -7.37
C TRP A 16 -18.86 -3.96 -7.42
N ASN A 17 -17.76 -4.71 -7.26
CA ASN A 17 -17.86 -6.14 -7.01
C ASN A 17 -18.65 -6.38 -5.72
N SER A 18 -19.59 -7.33 -5.74
CA SER A 18 -20.36 -7.75 -4.56
C SER A 18 -19.50 -8.24 -3.40
N LYS A 19 -18.25 -8.67 -3.67
CA LYS A 19 -17.29 -9.12 -2.67
C LYS A 19 -16.19 -8.09 -2.48
N VAL A 20 -15.91 -7.76 -1.22
CA VAL A 20 -14.71 -7.01 -0.81
C VAL A 20 -13.48 -7.77 -1.29
N PHE A 21 -12.53 -7.08 -1.92
CA PHE A 21 -11.28 -7.70 -2.35
C PHE A 21 -10.41 -8.03 -1.12
N LEU A 22 -10.20 -7.04 -0.25
CA LEU A 22 -9.40 -7.19 0.96
C LEU A 22 -10.04 -6.44 2.13
N ALA A 23 -10.20 -7.13 3.26
CA ALA A 23 -10.63 -6.57 4.53
C ALA A 23 -9.53 -6.77 5.57
N ALA A 24 -8.92 -5.67 6.01
CA ALA A 24 -7.78 -5.67 6.93
C ALA A 24 -8.10 -4.88 8.20
N ASN A 25 -7.86 -5.49 9.37
CA ASN A 25 -7.99 -4.80 10.65
C ASN A 25 -6.78 -3.89 10.91
N ILE A 26 -6.94 -2.63 10.53
CA ILE A 26 -5.92 -1.57 10.65
C ILE A 26 -5.41 -1.44 12.09
N LYS A 27 -6.29 -1.55 13.09
CA LYS A 27 -5.87 -1.33 14.50
C LYS A 27 -4.86 -2.37 14.98
N GLN A 28 -4.82 -3.53 14.32
CA GLN A 28 -3.91 -4.63 14.64
C GLN A 28 -2.61 -4.53 13.83
N LEU A 29 -2.72 -4.17 12.55
CA LEU A 29 -1.60 -4.00 11.61
C LEU A 29 -0.72 -2.81 11.95
N SER A 30 -1.29 -1.88 12.69
CA SER A 30 -0.72 -0.60 12.95
C SER A 30 -1.11 -0.19 14.35
N GLY A 31 -0.11 -0.01 15.20
CA GLY A 31 -0.32 0.68 16.47
C GLY A 31 -1.02 2.03 16.25
N PRO A 32 -1.36 2.76 17.32
CA PRO A 32 -2.21 3.95 17.29
C PRO A 32 -1.74 5.12 16.38
N HIS A 33 -0.68 4.93 15.58
CA HIS A 33 0.08 5.97 14.90
C HIS A 33 0.18 5.82 13.38
N PHE A 34 -0.31 4.73 12.80
CA PHE A 34 -0.33 4.57 11.34
C PHE A 34 -1.41 5.46 10.73
N ARG A 35 -1.00 6.27 9.76
CA ARG A 35 -1.86 7.27 9.13
C ARG A 35 -2.02 6.93 7.65
N PHE A 36 -3.09 6.22 7.32
CA PHE A 36 -3.49 5.96 5.93
C PHE A 36 -3.67 7.22 5.08
N ALA A 37 -3.82 8.39 5.70
CA ALA A 37 -4.02 9.67 5.01
C ALA A 37 -2.91 10.02 4.00
N SER A 38 -1.73 9.41 4.11
CA SER A 38 -0.59 9.66 3.20
C SER A 38 -0.01 8.38 2.58
N ALA A 39 -0.66 7.23 2.77
CA ALA A 39 -0.13 5.95 2.34
C ALA A 39 -0.38 5.72 0.84
N ASN A 40 0.66 5.29 0.13
CA ASN A 40 0.55 4.84 -1.25
C ASN A 40 0.33 3.33 -1.25
N PHE A 41 -0.47 2.81 -2.17
CA PHE A 41 -0.70 1.37 -2.26
C PHE A 41 -0.94 0.91 -3.70
N PHE A 42 -0.73 -0.39 -3.91
CA PHE A 42 -1.26 -1.10 -5.08
C PHE A 42 -1.84 -2.45 -4.66
N ILE A 43 -2.60 -3.05 -5.56
CA ILE A 43 -3.11 -4.42 -5.41
C ILE A 43 -2.56 -5.29 -6.53
N ASP A 44 -2.32 -6.55 -6.21
CA ASP A 44 -2.06 -7.61 -7.18
C ASP A 44 -3.18 -8.64 -7.04
N GLU A 45 -4.14 -8.61 -7.96
CA GLU A 45 -5.32 -9.49 -7.93
C GLU A 45 -4.94 -10.96 -8.09
N GLY A 46 -3.91 -11.25 -8.90
CA GLY A 46 -3.44 -12.62 -9.15
C GLY A 46 -2.76 -13.23 -7.93
N LYS A 47 -1.94 -12.43 -7.23
CA LYS A 47 -1.32 -12.84 -5.96
C LYS A 47 -2.25 -12.68 -4.75
N LYS A 48 -3.41 -12.05 -4.91
CA LYS A 48 -4.39 -11.75 -3.86
C LYS A 48 -3.76 -11.00 -2.67
N VAL A 49 -3.02 -9.93 -2.98
CA VAL A 49 -2.39 -9.08 -1.97
C VAL A 49 -2.64 -7.60 -2.24
N ALA A 50 -2.63 -6.80 -1.18
CA ALA A 50 -2.43 -5.36 -1.25
C ALA A 50 -1.07 -5.01 -0.63
N VAL A 51 -0.33 -4.11 -1.27
CA VAL A 51 0.95 -3.62 -0.76
C VAL A 51 0.79 -2.15 -0.41
N VAL A 52 1.01 -1.82 0.85
CA VAL A 52 0.90 -0.46 1.39
C VAL A 52 2.28 0.05 1.78
N PHE A 53 2.63 1.26 1.35
CA PHE A 53 3.88 1.91 1.67
C PHE A 53 3.65 2.96 2.75
N ASP A 54 4.40 2.86 3.85
CA ASP A 54 4.41 3.85 4.92
C ASP A 54 5.80 3.88 5.59
N LYS A 55 5.96 4.68 6.63
CA LYS A 55 7.15 4.68 7.47
C LYS A 55 7.05 3.64 8.58
N ASP A 56 8.18 3.39 9.23
CA ASP A 56 8.20 2.70 10.51
C ASP A 56 7.27 3.39 11.53
N LYS A 57 6.72 2.58 12.43
CA LYS A 57 5.72 2.96 13.44
C LYS A 57 6.36 3.76 14.59
N ASP A 58 7.68 3.72 14.72
CA ASP A 58 8.41 4.48 15.74
C ASP A 58 8.50 5.97 15.36
N ARG A 59 7.93 6.86 16.19
CA ARG A 59 7.99 8.31 15.99
C ARG A 59 9.23 8.95 16.60
N ASP A 60 9.89 8.27 17.55
CA ASP A 60 11.08 8.77 18.23
C ASP A 60 12.37 8.45 17.46
N CYS A 61 12.27 7.66 16.40
CA CYS A 61 13.40 7.39 15.53
C CYS A 61 13.88 8.67 14.83
N ARG A 62 15.19 8.95 14.98
CA ARG A 62 15.83 10.06 14.27
C ARG A 62 15.98 9.80 12.76
N THR A 63 15.66 8.61 12.29
CA THR A 63 15.74 8.23 10.88
C THR A 63 14.69 7.14 10.66
N PRO A 64 13.42 7.51 10.35
CA PRO A 64 12.40 6.52 10.07
C PRO A 64 12.76 5.77 8.79
N ASN A 65 12.64 4.45 8.83
CA ASN A 65 12.75 3.63 7.62
C ASN A 65 11.44 3.69 6.84
N ASN A 66 11.55 3.62 5.52
CA ASN A 66 10.42 3.32 4.67
C ASN A 66 10.12 1.82 4.78
N LYS A 67 8.85 1.45 4.86
CA LYS A 67 8.37 0.07 4.96
C LYS A 67 7.34 -0.20 3.88
N ALA A 68 7.28 -1.44 3.42
CA ALA A 68 6.16 -1.98 2.68
C ALA A 68 5.45 -3.04 3.51
N TYR A 69 4.13 -2.93 3.61
CA TYR A 69 3.25 -3.86 4.30
C TYR A 69 2.47 -4.64 3.24
N ILE A 70 2.74 -5.94 3.15
CA ILE A 70 2.05 -6.86 2.25
C ILE A 70 0.91 -7.50 3.02
N LEU A 71 -0.32 -7.20 2.61
CA LEU A 71 -1.55 -7.69 3.21
C LEU A 71 -2.17 -8.74 2.28
N GLY A 72 -2.29 -9.98 2.74
CA GLY A 72 -3.03 -11.02 2.03
C GLY A 72 -4.52 -10.92 2.30
N VAL A 73 -5.33 -11.33 1.33
CA VAL A 73 -6.80 -11.45 1.50
C VAL A 73 -7.19 -12.50 2.56
N ASP A 74 -6.27 -13.38 2.90
CA ASP A 74 -6.38 -14.37 3.99
C ASP A 74 -6.11 -13.75 5.39
N GLY A 75 -5.79 -12.46 5.44
CA GLY A 75 -5.45 -11.74 6.67
C GLY A 75 -3.96 -11.81 7.02
N SER A 76 -3.12 -12.42 6.20
CA SER A 76 -1.67 -12.42 6.41
C SER A 76 -1.08 -11.01 6.31
N LEU A 77 -0.07 -10.75 7.14
CA LEU A 77 0.73 -9.52 7.09
C LEU A 77 2.21 -9.88 7.02
N LYS A 78 2.91 -9.30 6.05
CA LYS A 78 4.38 -9.28 6.00
C LYS A 78 4.89 -7.85 5.90
N GLU A 79 5.90 -7.53 6.70
CA GLU A 79 6.60 -6.25 6.64
C GLU A 79 7.92 -6.40 5.88
N VAL A 80 8.26 -5.41 5.06
CA VAL A 80 9.50 -5.34 4.27
C VAL A 80 10.17 -4.01 4.54
N ASP A 81 11.45 -4.04 4.92
CA ASP A 81 12.26 -2.84 5.06
C ASP A 81 12.73 -2.34 3.69
N LEU A 82 12.47 -1.07 3.40
CA LEU A 82 12.88 -0.40 2.16
C LEU A 82 14.07 0.53 2.38
N GLY A 83 14.64 0.54 3.59
CA GLY A 83 15.76 1.36 3.98
C GLY A 83 15.38 2.72 4.55
N GLU A 84 16.41 3.48 4.92
CA GLU A 84 16.26 4.77 5.58
C GLU A 84 15.55 5.80 4.69
N CYS A 85 14.68 6.60 5.31
CA CYS A 85 14.03 7.69 4.61
C CYS A 85 14.97 8.89 4.52
N ALA A 86 15.31 9.31 3.29
CA ALA A 86 16.13 10.50 3.03
C ALA A 86 15.52 11.80 3.60
N ASN A 87 14.19 11.86 3.78
CA ASN A 87 13.52 13.01 4.38
C ASN A 87 12.33 12.56 5.24
N ARG A 88 12.38 12.87 6.55
CA ARG A 88 11.31 12.54 7.51
C ARG A 88 9.92 13.10 7.15
N MET A 89 9.85 14.16 6.36
CA MET A 89 8.59 14.76 5.94
C MET A 89 8.00 14.11 4.67
N HIS A 90 8.78 13.30 3.93
CA HIS A 90 8.31 12.66 2.70
C HIS A 90 7.94 11.20 2.92
N TYR A 91 6.74 10.80 2.49
CA TYR A 91 6.31 9.40 2.49
C TYR A 91 6.84 8.66 1.25
N PRO A 92 7.11 7.35 1.35
CA PRO A 92 7.50 6.55 0.21
C PRO A 92 6.39 6.59 -0.85
N ARG A 93 6.74 6.99 -2.08
CA ARG A 93 5.82 7.06 -3.22
C ARG A 93 6.07 5.89 -4.16
N MET A 94 4.99 5.29 -4.64
CA MET A 94 5.05 4.32 -5.73
C MET A 94 5.16 5.08 -7.07
N CYS A 95 6.03 4.59 -7.94
CA CYS A 95 6.07 4.98 -9.34
C CYS A 95 5.68 3.77 -10.19
N SER A 96 4.71 3.93 -11.09
CA SER A 96 4.43 2.92 -12.12
C SER A 96 5.61 2.88 -13.08
N TYR A 97 6.51 1.93 -12.87
CA TYR A 97 7.62 1.68 -13.79
C TYR A 97 7.19 0.64 -14.80
N VAL A 98 7.08 1.05 -16.06
CA VAL A 98 7.05 0.12 -17.20
C VAL A 98 8.49 0.01 -17.67
N PRO A 99 9.16 -1.14 -17.51
CA PRO A 99 10.49 -1.32 -18.06
C PRO A 99 10.40 -1.16 -19.57
N SER A 100 10.94 -0.06 -20.12
CA SER A 100 11.21 -0.01 -21.54
C SER A 100 12.38 -0.94 -21.80
N SER A 101 12.24 -1.92 -22.69
CA SER A 101 13.37 -2.66 -23.27
C SER A 101 14.24 -1.79 -24.20
N VAL A 102 13.94 -0.50 -24.30
CA VAL A 102 14.73 0.47 -25.05
C VAL A 102 15.94 0.86 -24.21
N GLN A 103 17.12 0.72 -24.82
CA GLN A 103 18.38 1.20 -24.26
C GLN A 103 18.30 2.72 -24.14
N LEU A 104 18.38 3.25 -22.91
CA LEU A 104 18.52 4.69 -22.70
C LEU A 104 19.89 5.09 -23.26
N ASN A 105 19.87 5.90 -24.31
CA ASN A 105 21.05 6.38 -25.02
C ASN A 105 21.62 7.64 -24.35
#